data_AF-A0A8T3QTT3-F1
#
_entry.id   AF-A0A8T3QTT3-F1
#
_cell.length_a   1.000
_cell.length_b   1.000
_cell.length_c   1.000
_cell.angle_alpha   90.00
_cell.angle_beta   90.00
_cell.angle_gamma   90.00
#
_symmetry.space_group_name_H-M   'P 1'
#
loop_
_entity.id
_entity.type
_entity.pdbx_description
1 polymer ?
#
loop_
_entity_poly.entity_id
_entity_poly.type
_entity_poly.pdbx_seq_one_letter_code
_entity_poly.pdbx_strand_id
1 'polypeptide(L)'
;MQRRPMGNGRRLAALAAVVIAAACFLPWWQSASDGGLPALSGNAFDGSGVIVFFVALAVVALLALPYAAGDVPVGLDRSLSFLILTVVGWLALAIRVVDLAMTNVDAILPMRAYGLWLAAVGLALLSRAVYDISRERRW
;
A
#
# COMPACT_ATOMS: atom_id res chain seq x y z
N MET A 1 -26.49 -12.32 -16.89
CA MET A 1 -25.24 -11.54 -16.72
C MET A 1 -24.23 -12.40 -15.97
N GLN A 2 -23.39 -13.15 -16.70
CA GLN A 2 -22.40 -14.03 -16.10
C GLN A 2 -21.16 -13.19 -15.79
N ARG A 3 -20.93 -12.88 -14.50
CA ARG A 3 -19.76 -12.11 -14.07
C ARG A 3 -18.51 -12.91 -14.43
N ARG A 4 -17.70 -12.43 -15.38
CA ARG A 4 -16.40 -13.05 -15.66
C ARG A 4 -15.59 -13.06 -14.36
N PRO A 5 -15.04 -14.22 -13.95
CA PRO A 5 -14.24 -14.29 -12.74
C PRO A 5 -13.06 -13.34 -12.86
N MET A 6 -12.83 -12.51 -11.83
CA MET A 6 -11.64 -11.66 -11.76
C MET A 6 -10.38 -12.52 -11.94
N GLY A 7 -9.50 -12.12 -12.88
CA GLY A 7 -8.18 -12.72 -13.06
C GLY A 7 -7.37 -12.68 -11.77
N ASN A 8 -6.48 -13.66 -11.59
CA ASN A 8 -5.81 -13.92 -10.32
C ASN A 8 -4.98 -12.70 -9.86
N GLY A 9 -4.34 -12.00 -10.80
CA GLY A 9 -3.58 -10.77 -10.51
C GLY A 9 -4.44 -9.63 -9.92
N ARG A 10 -5.70 -9.49 -10.34
CA ARG A 10 -6.60 -8.45 -9.77
C ARG A 10 -7.05 -8.76 -8.35
N ARG A 11 -7.22 -10.04 -8.02
CA ARG A 11 -7.55 -10.46 -6.65
C ARG A 11 -6.39 -10.19 -5.70
N LEU A 12 -5.16 -10.47 -6.16
CA LEU A 12 -3.94 -10.13 -5.43
C LEU A 12 -3.80 -8.62 -5.23
N ALA A 13 -4.07 -7.80 -6.26
CA ALA A 13 -4.05 -6.34 -6.13
C ALA A 13 -5.10 -5.83 -5.13
N ALA A 14 -6.30 -6.42 -5.11
CA ALA A 14 -7.35 -6.07 -4.15
C ALA A 14 -6.92 -6.40 -2.72
N LEU A 15 -6.37 -7.60 -2.51
CA LEU A 15 -5.88 -8.03 -1.21
C LEU A 15 -4.72 -7.14 -0.73
N ALA A 16 -3.77 -6.82 -1.61
CA ALA A 16 -2.69 -5.90 -1.32
C ALA A 16 -3.21 -4.52 -0.88
N ALA A 17 -4.20 -3.96 -1.61
CA ALA A 17 -4.78 -2.67 -1.26
C ALA A 17 -5.45 -2.67 0.13
N VAL A 18 -6.19 -3.74 0.47
CA VAL A 18 -6.81 -3.89 1.80
C VAL A 18 -5.73 -3.98 2.89
N VAL A 19 -4.68 -4.77 2.66
CA VAL A 19 -3.56 -4.91 3.61
C VAL A 19 -2.86 -3.58 3.83
N ILE A 20 -2.54 -2.83 2.77
CA ILE A 20 -1.92 -1.51 2.87
C ILE A 20 -2.84 -0.53 3.61
N ALA A 21 -4.13 -0.48 3.25
CA ALA A 21 -5.09 0.43 3.88
C ALA A 21 -5.22 0.15 5.38
N ALA A 22 -5.34 -1.12 5.79
CA ALA A 22 -5.37 -1.51 7.20
C ALA A 22 -4.07 -1.13 7.91
N ALA A 23 -2.92 -1.39 7.28
CA ALA A 23 -1.59 -1.06 7.82
C ALA A 23 -1.40 0.44 8.09
N CYS A 24 -2.06 1.32 7.31
CA CYS A 24 -1.99 2.77 7.52
C CYS A 24 -2.66 3.24 8.81
N PHE A 25 -3.64 2.50 9.34
CA PHE A 25 -4.28 2.80 10.62
C PHE A 25 -3.51 2.23 11.83
N LEU A 26 -2.61 1.29 11.59
CA LEU A 26 -1.76 0.74 12.65
C LEU A 26 -0.67 1.74 13.06
N PRO A 27 -0.09 1.58 14.26
CA PRO A 27 1.07 2.37 14.69
C PRO A 27 2.26 2.13 13.77
N TRP A 28 2.76 3.21 13.19
CA TRP A 28 3.99 3.22 12.38
C TRP A 28 5.22 3.54 13.22
N TRP A 29 5.02 4.14 14.39
CA TRP A 29 6.05 4.33 15.40
C TRP A 29 5.41 4.38 16.79
N GLN A 30 6.18 3.97 17.80
CA GLN A 30 5.81 4.08 19.21
C GLN A 30 7.04 4.43 20.05
N SER A 31 6.92 5.45 20.90
CA SER A 31 7.96 5.80 21.87
C SER A 31 8.05 4.74 22.97
N ALA A 32 9.23 4.57 23.58
CA ALA A 32 9.36 3.72 24.77
C ALA A 32 8.60 4.37 25.94
N SER A 33 7.83 3.57 26.69
CA SER A 33 7.24 4.00 27.95
C SER A 33 8.22 3.71 29.09
N ASP A 34 9.35 4.42 29.13
CA ASP A 34 10.26 4.33 30.25
C ASP A 34 9.82 5.33 31.33
N GLY A 35 9.36 4.82 32.48
CA GLY A 35 9.04 5.64 33.66
C GLY A 35 7.56 5.97 33.91
N GLY A 36 6.61 5.25 33.30
CA GLY A 36 5.18 5.38 33.64
C GLY A 36 4.40 6.47 32.89
N LEU A 37 5.04 7.16 31.94
CA LEU A 37 4.35 8.03 30.99
C LEU A 37 3.68 7.19 29.88
N PRO A 38 2.49 7.60 29.37
CA PRO A 38 1.83 6.91 28.27
C PRO A 38 2.74 6.92 27.03
N ALA A 39 2.88 5.76 26.37
CA ALA A 39 3.61 5.67 25.12
C ALA A 39 2.93 6.55 24.06
N LEU A 40 3.70 7.43 23.41
CA LEU A 40 3.24 8.18 22.26
C LEU A 40 3.34 7.30 21.03
N SER A 41 2.31 7.33 20.19
CA SER A 41 2.28 6.56 18.95
C SER A 41 1.70 7.40 17.83
N GLY A 42 2.28 7.28 16.64
CA GLY A 42 1.72 7.85 15.41
C GLY A 42 1.53 6.79 14.35
N ASN A 43 0.66 7.09 13.39
CA ASN A 43 0.29 6.21 12.27
C ASN A 43 0.76 6.81 10.94
N ALA A 44 0.29 6.27 9.82
CA ALA A 44 0.68 6.75 8.50
C ALA A 44 0.31 8.23 8.24
N PHE A 45 -0.71 8.76 8.92
CA PHE A 45 -1.20 10.13 8.71
C PHE A 45 -0.33 11.20 9.38
N ASP A 46 0.61 10.79 10.21
CA ASP A 46 1.53 11.65 10.95
C ASP A 46 2.73 12.08 10.07
N GLY A 47 2.46 12.63 8.88
CA GLY A 47 3.47 13.09 7.92
C GLY A 47 3.30 12.51 6.51
N SER A 48 4.42 12.13 5.87
CA SER A 48 4.46 11.69 4.47
C SER A 48 3.89 10.28 4.21
N GLY A 49 3.63 9.50 5.28
CA GLY A 49 3.04 8.16 5.18
C GLY A 49 1.64 8.14 4.56
N VAL A 50 0.92 9.27 4.56
CA VAL A 50 -0.41 9.42 3.96
C VAL A 50 -0.41 9.09 2.45
N ILE A 51 0.72 9.28 1.77
CA ILE A 51 0.86 8.96 0.35
C ILE A 51 0.66 7.45 0.11
N VAL A 52 1.13 6.59 1.04
CA VAL A 52 0.93 5.14 0.96
C VAL A 52 -0.55 4.77 1.07
N PHE A 53 -1.32 5.52 1.88
CA PHE A 53 -2.78 5.37 1.94
C PHE A 53 -3.46 5.78 0.63
N PHE A 54 -3.06 6.90 0.03
CA PHE A 54 -3.59 7.31 -1.29
C PHE A 54 -3.25 6.31 -2.39
N VAL A 55 -2.08 5.66 -2.33
CA VAL A 55 -1.74 4.56 -3.25
C VAL A 55 -2.72 3.40 -3.08
N ALA A 56 -3.03 2.98 -1.85
CA ALA A 56 -4.02 1.93 -1.61
C ALA A 56 -5.41 2.31 -2.17
N LEU A 57 -5.87 3.54 -1.93
CA LEU A 57 -7.13 4.04 -2.48
C LEU A 57 -7.12 4.09 -4.01
N ALA A 58 -6.03 4.53 -4.63
CA ALA A 58 -5.89 4.56 -6.08
C ALA A 58 -5.94 3.14 -6.68
N VAL A 59 -5.33 2.14 -6.02
CA VAL A 59 -5.44 0.73 -6.43
C VAL A 59 -6.89 0.26 -6.37
N VAL A 60 -7.61 0.56 -5.28
CA VAL A 60 -9.05 0.23 -5.18
C VAL A 60 -9.86 0.92 -6.26
N ALA A 61 -9.60 2.20 -6.53
CA ALA A 61 -10.27 2.96 -7.58
C ALA A 61 -10.01 2.37 -8.98
N LEU A 62 -8.78 1.97 -9.29
CA LEU A 62 -8.45 1.28 -10.55
C LEU A 62 -9.16 -0.07 -10.68
N LEU A 63 -9.37 -0.77 -9.57
CA LEU A 63 -10.13 -2.03 -9.55
C LEU A 63 -11.64 -1.82 -9.70
N ALA A 64 -12.17 -0.70 -9.17
CA ALA A 64 -13.59 -0.34 -9.25
C ALA A 64 -13.98 0.32 -10.59
N LEU A 65 -13.05 1.03 -11.24
CA LEU A 65 -13.21 1.68 -12.54
C LEU A 65 -13.94 0.84 -13.62
N PRO A 66 -13.55 -0.43 -13.90
CA PRO A 66 -14.28 -1.25 -14.88
C PRO A 66 -15.71 -1.58 -14.49
N TYR A 67 -16.06 -1.54 -13.20
CA TYR A 67 -17.43 -1.76 -12.74
C TYR A 67 -18.28 -0.48 -12.85
N ALA A 68 -17.66 0.70 -12.78
CA ALA A 68 -18.34 1.98 -12.86
C ALA A 68 -18.47 2.54 -14.29
N ALA A 69 -17.48 2.29 -15.15
CA ALA A 69 -17.39 2.91 -16.48
C ALA A 69 -18.25 2.24 -17.58
N GLY A 70 -18.90 1.10 -17.30
CA GLY A 70 -19.59 0.32 -18.35
C GLY A 70 -18.63 -0.19 -19.43
N ASP A 71 -19.14 -0.71 -20.56
CA ASP A 71 -18.38 -1.36 -21.65
C ASP A 71 -17.34 -0.47 -22.38
N VAL A 72 -17.01 0.70 -21.84
CA VAL A 72 -16.00 1.60 -22.41
C VAL A 72 -14.60 1.08 -22.07
N PRO A 73 -13.75 0.76 -23.07
CA PRO A 73 -12.37 0.38 -22.81
C PRO A 73 -11.59 1.59 -22.30
N VAL A 74 -11.43 1.67 -20.97
CA VAL A 74 -10.56 2.66 -20.34
C VAL A 74 -9.11 2.32 -20.69
N GLY A 75 -8.53 3.07 -21.62
CA GLY A 75 -7.21 2.85 -22.23
C GLY A 75 -6.00 3.33 -21.42
N LEU A 76 -6.16 3.64 -20.12
CA LEU A 76 -5.02 3.85 -19.24
C LEU A 76 -4.28 2.50 -19.16
N ASP A 77 -3.10 2.41 -19.77
CA ASP A 77 -2.28 1.20 -19.86
C ASP A 77 -2.27 0.44 -18.53
N ARG A 78 -3.14 -0.57 -18.44
CA ARG A 78 -3.67 -1.04 -17.16
C ARG A 78 -2.58 -1.53 -16.22
N SER A 79 -1.52 -2.13 -16.78
CA SER A 79 -0.33 -2.56 -16.04
C SER A 79 0.61 -1.41 -15.67
N LEU A 80 0.75 -0.37 -16.51
CA LEU A 80 1.58 0.79 -16.21
C LEU A 80 0.99 1.61 -15.05
N SER A 81 -0.33 1.74 -14.96
CA SER A 81 -0.97 2.44 -13.82
C SER A 81 -0.65 1.77 -12.48
N PHE A 82 -0.78 0.44 -12.41
CA PHE A 82 -0.41 -0.30 -11.19
C PHE A 82 1.10 -0.23 -10.92
N LEU A 83 1.94 -0.24 -11.96
CA LEU A 83 3.40 -0.09 -11.81
C LEU A 83 3.76 1.27 -11.22
N ILE A 84 3.20 2.37 -11.76
CA ILE A 84 3.43 3.73 -11.26
C ILE A 84 3.01 3.82 -9.79
N LEU A 85 1.82 3.32 -9.44
CA LEU A 85 1.35 3.30 -8.05
C LEU A 85 2.26 2.50 -7.12
N THR A 86 2.81 1.38 -7.60
CA THR A 86 3.75 0.56 -6.84
C THR A 86 5.06 1.31 -6.57
N VAL A 87 5.61 1.97 -7.60
CA VAL A 87 6.84 2.78 -7.47
C VAL A 87 6.62 3.95 -6.53
N VAL A 88 5.50 4.67 -6.66
CA VAL A 88 5.13 5.78 -5.77
C VAL A 88 4.96 5.30 -4.33
N GLY A 89 4.31 4.15 -4.12
CA GLY A 89 4.13 3.55 -2.80
C GLY A 89 5.46 3.19 -2.13
N TRP A 90 6.39 2.57 -2.87
CA TRP A 90 7.73 2.27 -2.37
C TRP A 90 8.54 3.53 -2.06
N LEU A 91 8.49 4.55 -2.92
CA LEU A 91 9.17 5.82 -2.67
C LEU A 91 8.63 6.52 -1.42
N ALA A 92 7.31 6.58 -1.26
CA ALA A 92 6.69 7.17 -0.08
C ALA A 92 7.07 6.43 1.21
N LEU A 93 7.07 5.09 1.18
CA LEU A 93 7.50 4.29 2.32
C LEU A 93 8.99 4.52 2.62
N ALA A 94 9.85 4.54 1.61
CA ALA A 94 11.28 4.79 1.79
C ALA A 94 11.57 6.17 2.39
N ILE A 95 10.92 7.23 1.88
CA ILE A 95 11.02 8.59 2.44
C ILE A 95 10.61 8.58 3.91
N ARG A 96 9.49 7.94 4.25
CA ARG A 96 9.01 7.88 5.63
C ARG A 96 9.96 7.08 6.54
N VAL A 97 10.54 5.99 6.05
CA VAL A 97 11.55 5.22 6.79
C VAL A 97 12.79 6.09 7.07
N VAL A 98 13.27 6.85 6.08
CA VAL A 98 14.42 7.75 6.26
C VAL A 98 14.10 8.85 7.27
N ASP A 99 12.92 9.46 7.19
CA ASP A 99 12.44 10.49 8.11
C ASP A 99 12.37 9.99 9.56
N LEU A 100 11.82 8.78 9.77
CA LEU A 100 11.84 8.13 11.09
C LEU A 100 13.27 7.81 11.54
N ALA A 101 14.15 7.37 10.64
CA ALA A 101 15.51 6.96 10.99
C ALA A 101 16.36 8.15 11.41
N MET A 102 16.14 9.31 10.79
CA MET A 102 16.78 10.57 11.17
C MET A 102 16.29 11.07 12.53
N THR A 103 15.05 10.75 12.91
CA THR A 103 14.47 11.17 14.19
C THR A 103 14.85 10.23 15.32
N ASN A 104 14.57 8.92 15.17
CA ASN A 104 14.83 7.87 16.14
C ASN A 104 14.90 6.51 15.44
N VAL A 105 16.08 5.90 15.38
CA VAL A 105 16.27 4.59 14.71
C VAL A 105 15.47 3.48 15.40
N ASP A 106 15.33 3.54 16.73
CA ASP A 106 14.55 2.56 17.51
C ASP A 106 13.05 2.62 17.21
N ALA A 107 12.56 3.73 16.62
CA ALA A 107 11.16 3.87 16.25
C ALA A 107 10.78 2.99 15.05
N ILE A 108 11.74 2.49 14.26
CA ILE A 108 11.51 1.66 13.05
C ILE A 108 11.52 0.16 13.37
N LEU A 109 11.93 -0.22 14.58
CA LEU A 109 12.00 -1.62 15.01
C LEU A 109 10.66 -2.34 14.74
N PRO A 110 10.67 -3.56 14.19
CA PRO A 110 9.44 -4.30 13.87
C PRO A 110 8.47 -4.44 15.04
N MET A 111 9.01 -4.51 16.27
CA MET A 111 8.24 -4.61 17.51
C MET A 111 7.57 -3.29 17.95
N ARG A 112 7.88 -2.17 17.30
CA ARG A 112 7.36 -0.83 17.61
C ARG A 112 6.60 -0.22 16.43
N ALA A 113 6.95 -0.61 15.20
CA ALA A 113 6.44 -0.08 13.96
C ALA A 113 5.67 -1.11 13.12
N TYR A 114 4.81 -1.92 13.74
CA TYR A 114 4.11 -3.01 13.04
C TYR A 114 3.37 -2.53 11.78
N GLY A 115 2.73 -1.36 11.82
CA GLY A 115 2.02 -0.80 10.67
C GLY A 115 2.93 -0.49 9.48
N LEU A 116 4.16 -0.03 9.73
CA LEU A 116 5.13 0.27 8.68
C LEU A 116 5.55 -1.02 7.95
N TRP A 117 5.87 -2.07 8.71
CA TRP A 117 6.25 -3.36 8.14
C TRP A 117 5.08 -4.07 7.44
N LEU A 118 3.87 -3.94 7.99
CA LEU A 118 2.66 -4.48 7.37
C LEU A 118 2.34 -3.75 6.06
N ALA A 119 2.59 -2.44 5.99
CA ALA A 119 2.52 -1.67 4.74
C ALA A 119 3.58 -2.12 3.72
N ALA A 120 4.80 -2.42 4.17
CA ALA A 120 5.85 -2.98 3.31
C ALA A 120 5.46 -4.36 2.73
N VAL A 121 4.87 -5.23 3.55
CA VAL A 121 4.30 -6.52 3.08
C VAL A 121 3.18 -6.28 2.07
N GLY A 122 2.29 -5.32 2.33
CA GLY A 122 1.25 -4.91 1.40
C GLY A 122 1.80 -4.43 0.05
N LEU A 123 2.86 -3.61 0.06
CA LEU A 123 3.53 -3.15 -1.17
C LEU A 123 4.27 -4.28 -1.89
N ALA A 124 4.84 -5.25 -1.17
CA ALA A 124 5.41 -6.45 -1.77
C ALA A 124 4.34 -7.29 -2.49
N LEU A 125 3.16 -7.46 -1.87
CA LEU A 125 2.01 -8.11 -2.51
C LEU A 125 1.52 -7.33 -3.74
N LEU A 126 1.47 -6.00 -3.67
CA LEU A 126 1.12 -5.17 -4.81
C LEU A 126 2.12 -5.34 -5.96
N SER A 127 3.42 -5.35 -5.65
CA SER A 127 4.49 -5.59 -6.62
C SER A 127 4.32 -6.95 -7.31
N ARG A 128 3.95 -7.98 -6.54
CA ARG A 128 3.63 -9.30 -7.10
C ARG A 128 2.40 -9.27 -8.00
N ALA A 129 1.35 -8.56 -7.60
CA ALA A 129 0.15 -8.40 -8.41
C ALA A 129 0.43 -7.70 -9.74
N VAL A 130 1.27 -6.65 -9.74
CA VAL A 130 1.72 -5.97 -10.96
C VAL A 130 2.46 -6.93 -11.89
N TYR A 131 3.34 -7.77 -11.34
CA TYR A 131 4.06 -8.77 -12.11
C TYR A 131 3.11 -9.76 -12.81
N ASP A 132 2.12 -10.30 -12.08
CA ASP A 132 1.16 -11.24 -12.65
C ASP A 132 0.30 -10.58 -13.75
N ILE A 133 -0.18 -9.35 -13.52
CA ILE A 133 -0.93 -8.56 -14.52
C ILE A 133 -0.09 -8.29 -15.78
N SER A 134 1.21 -8.04 -15.63
CA SER A 134 2.12 -7.79 -16.76
C SER A 134 2.36 -9.04 -17.62
N ARG A 135 2.33 -10.23 -17.00
CA ARG A 135 2.49 -11.52 -17.71
C ARG A 135 1.22 -11.94 -18.44
N GLU A 136 0.05 -11.66 -17.89
CA GLU A 136 -1.24 -11.93 -18.55
C GLU A 136 -1.40 -11.14 -19.87
N ARG A 137 -0.70 -10.02 -20.06
CA ARG A 137 -0.78 -9.18 -21.28
C ARG A 137 0.03 -9.72 -22.48
N ARG A 138 0.91 -10.72 -22.28
CA ARG A 138 1.86 -11.20 -23.31
C ARG A 138 1.39 -12.42 -24.11
N TRP A 139 0.20 -12.95 -23.82
CA TRP A 139 -0.43 -14.07 -24.54
C TRP A 139 -1.77 -13.62 -25.11
#